data_AF-A0A7Y7E931-F1
#
_entry.id   AF-A0A7Y7E931-F1
#
_cell.length_a   1.000
_cell.length_b   1.000
_cell.length_c   1.000
_cell.angle_alpha   90.00
_cell.angle_beta   90.00
_cell.angle_gamma   90.00
#
_symmetry.space_group_name_H-M   'P 1'
#
loop_
_entity.id
_entity.type
_entity.pdbx_description
1 polymer ?
#
loop_
_entity_poly.entity_id
_entity_poly.type
_entity_poly.pdbx_seq_one_letter_code
_entity_poly.pdbx_strand_id
1 'polypeptide(L)'
;MSSSLPDQHATATGTRTEPYMKLDTNPDEIMHLVCCRALSWRTAFCGAEGEAVGVNTEMLCTMCVEQAEAMWPGWWADPKTFCPVDGQSCPDDHEIDLRIAWESGPPIR
;
A
#
# COMPACT_ATOMS: atom_id res chain seq x y z
N MET A 1 27.64 -16.98 43.97
CA MET A 1 27.06 -15.89 43.16
C MET A 1 27.97 -15.67 41.97
N SER A 2 27.50 -16.01 40.77
CA SER A 2 27.93 -15.43 39.50
C SER A 2 27.00 -16.00 38.43
N SER A 3 26.08 -15.13 38.01
CA SER A 3 25.18 -15.30 36.88
C SER A 3 25.95 -15.27 35.56
N SER A 4 25.49 -15.99 34.55
CA SER A 4 25.60 -15.57 33.14
C SER A 4 24.51 -16.29 32.34
N LEU A 5 23.56 -15.50 31.85
CA LEU A 5 22.48 -15.86 30.93
C LEU A 5 23.06 -16.21 29.54
N PRO A 6 22.42 -17.08 28.75
CA PRO A 6 22.80 -17.28 27.36
C PRO A 6 22.39 -16.08 26.49
N ASP A 7 23.25 -15.88 25.49
CA ASP A 7 23.31 -14.81 24.50
C ASP A 7 21.98 -14.46 23.82
N GLN A 8 21.88 -13.18 23.54
CA GLN A 8 20.73 -12.49 22.98
C GLN A 8 20.72 -12.57 21.45
N HIS A 9 19.51 -12.52 20.91
CA HIS A 9 19.15 -12.00 19.59
C HIS A 9 19.33 -12.93 18.39
N ALA A 10 18.25 -13.68 18.12
CA ALA A 10 17.83 -13.99 16.76
C ALA A 10 17.64 -12.68 15.98
N THR A 11 18.60 -12.33 15.14
CA THR A 11 18.44 -11.32 14.09
C THR A 11 17.65 -11.96 12.96
N ALA A 12 16.32 -11.82 13.01
CA ALA A 12 15.48 -12.03 11.84
C ALA A 12 15.68 -10.86 10.87
N THR A 13 16.81 -10.82 10.17
CA THR A 13 17.00 -9.93 9.03
C THR A 13 16.35 -10.60 7.81
N GLY A 14 15.03 -10.48 7.70
CA GLY A 14 14.33 -10.79 6.46
C GLY A 14 14.67 -9.71 5.44
N THR A 15 15.59 -9.99 4.53
CA THR A 15 15.79 -9.17 3.33
C THR A 15 14.51 -9.26 2.51
N ARG A 16 13.79 -8.14 2.33
CA ARG A 16 12.66 -8.09 1.39
C ARG A 16 13.23 -8.27 -0.02
N THR A 17 13.06 -9.46 -0.60
CA THR A 17 13.52 -9.82 -1.97
C THR A 17 12.61 -9.26 -3.06
N GLU A 18 11.49 -8.66 -2.67
CA GLU A 18 10.49 -8.10 -3.56
C GLU A 18 10.99 -6.76 -4.15
N PRO A 19 10.95 -6.56 -5.49
CA PRO A 19 11.41 -5.32 -6.11
C PRO A 19 10.61 -4.09 -5.63
N TYR A 20 11.27 -2.94 -5.52
CA TYR A 20 10.56 -1.70 -5.22
C TYR A 20 9.59 -1.32 -6.35
N MET A 21 8.47 -0.70 -5.98
CA MET A 21 7.52 -0.14 -6.93
C MET A 21 8.09 1.13 -7.57
N LYS A 22 7.74 1.40 -8.82
CA LYS A 22 8.07 2.67 -9.47
C LYS A 22 7.08 3.75 -9.03
N LEU A 23 7.52 5.00 -9.01
CA LEU A 23 6.58 6.13 -8.97
C LEU A 23 6.17 6.44 -10.39
N ASP A 24 4.86 6.48 -10.64
CA ASP A 24 4.29 6.94 -11.89
C ASP A 24 3.60 8.28 -11.71
N THR A 25 3.88 9.20 -12.63
CA THR A 25 3.31 10.55 -12.65
C THR A 25 2.47 10.81 -13.89
N ASN A 26 2.29 9.82 -14.77
CA ASN A 26 1.49 9.95 -15.97
C ASN A 26 -0.01 9.99 -15.61
N PRO A 27 -0.69 11.14 -15.78
CA PRO A 27 -2.11 11.25 -15.43
C PRO A 27 -3.00 10.39 -16.35
N ASP A 28 -2.52 10.08 -17.57
CA ASP A 28 -3.23 9.31 -18.57
C ASP A 28 -3.10 7.79 -18.37
N GLU A 29 -2.35 7.35 -17.36
CA GLU A 29 -2.28 5.93 -17.02
C GLU A 29 -3.51 5.50 -16.22
N ILE A 30 -4.10 4.36 -16.59
CA ILE A 30 -5.20 3.78 -15.83
C ILE A 30 -4.61 3.16 -14.57
N MET A 31 -4.84 3.82 -13.43
CA MET A 31 -4.33 3.35 -12.16
C MET A 31 -5.31 2.42 -11.44
N HIS A 32 -4.74 1.48 -10.72
CA HIS A 32 -5.47 0.48 -9.96
C HIS A 32 -5.58 0.88 -8.48
N LEU A 33 -6.73 0.58 -7.87
CA LEU A 33 -6.94 0.83 -6.44
C LEU A 33 -6.45 -0.33 -5.58
N VAL A 34 -5.86 0.02 -4.45
CA VAL A 34 -5.41 -0.87 -3.37
C VAL A 34 -5.97 -0.38 -2.04
N CYS A 35 -6.01 -1.25 -1.03
CA CYS A 35 -6.33 -0.82 0.33
C CYS A 35 -5.12 -0.11 0.95
N CYS A 36 -5.33 1.12 1.42
CA CYS A 36 -4.34 1.92 2.16
C CYS A 36 -3.72 1.17 3.36
N ARG A 37 -4.46 0.22 3.94
CA ARG A 37 -4.06 -0.61 5.10
C ARG A 37 -3.57 -2.02 4.72
N ALA A 38 -3.62 -2.42 3.45
CA ALA A 38 -3.14 -3.74 3.04
C ALA A 38 -1.66 -3.89 3.41
N LEU A 39 -1.20 -5.11 3.72
CA LEU A 39 0.22 -5.35 4.01
C LEU A 39 1.12 -5.16 2.78
N SER A 40 0.57 -5.37 1.58
CA SER A 40 1.23 -5.18 0.30
C SER A 40 0.28 -4.46 -0.65
N TRP A 41 0.82 -3.56 -1.47
CA TRP A 41 0.08 -2.87 -2.54
C TRP A 41 0.26 -3.52 -3.92
N ARG A 42 0.86 -4.72 -3.98
CA ARG A 42 1.12 -5.44 -5.23
C ARG A 42 -0.15 -5.89 -5.93
N THR A 43 -1.17 -6.30 -5.19
CA THR A 43 -2.41 -6.80 -5.76
C THR A 43 -3.53 -5.79 -5.60
N ALA A 44 -4.06 -5.32 -6.72
CA ALA A 44 -5.19 -4.40 -6.78
C ALA A 44 -6.51 -5.08 -6.39
N PHE A 45 -7.55 -4.29 -6.12
CA PHE A 45 -8.89 -4.82 -5.86
C PHE A 45 -9.43 -5.70 -6.99
N CYS A 46 -9.13 -5.38 -8.26
CA CYS A 46 -9.54 -6.21 -9.39
C CYS A 46 -8.68 -7.48 -9.59
N GLY A 47 -7.67 -7.71 -8.74
CA GLY A 47 -6.75 -8.84 -8.84
C GLY A 47 -5.56 -8.64 -9.79
N ALA A 48 -5.43 -7.47 -10.42
CA ALA A 48 -4.25 -7.14 -11.21
C ALA A 48 -3.03 -6.92 -10.31
N GLU A 49 -1.86 -7.38 -10.77
CA GLU A 49 -0.58 -7.10 -10.13
C GLU A 49 -0.05 -5.73 -10.61
N GLY A 50 0.44 -4.92 -9.68
CA GLY A 50 0.96 -3.58 -9.91
C GLY A 50 2.44 -3.47 -9.57
N GLU A 51 3.19 -2.81 -10.45
CA GLU A 51 4.62 -2.51 -10.25
C GLU A 51 4.88 -1.02 -10.00
N ALA A 52 3.84 -0.19 -10.01
CA ALA A 52 3.96 1.26 -9.87
C ALA A 52 2.87 1.84 -8.95
N VAL A 53 3.22 2.96 -8.31
CA VAL A 53 2.33 3.78 -7.49
C VAL A 53 2.12 5.11 -8.21
N GLY A 54 0.88 5.40 -8.56
CA GLY A 54 0.48 6.64 -9.23
C GLY A 54 0.26 7.75 -8.21
N VAL A 55 1.00 8.84 -8.33
CA VAL A 55 0.93 9.99 -7.41
C VAL A 55 0.17 11.19 -7.98
N ASN A 56 -0.27 11.13 -9.25
CA ASN A 56 -1.02 12.18 -9.93
C ASN A 56 -2.06 11.61 -10.91
N THR A 57 -2.86 10.67 -10.43
CA THR A 57 -3.80 9.88 -11.22
C THR A 57 -5.06 10.66 -11.59
N GLU A 58 -5.44 10.65 -12.88
CA GLU A 58 -6.75 11.15 -13.34
C GLU A 58 -7.69 10.03 -13.78
N MET A 59 -7.16 8.84 -14.11
CA MET A 59 -7.96 7.69 -14.54
C MET A 59 -7.84 6.50 -13.58
N LEU A 60 -8.99 6.00 -13.13
CA LEU A 60 -9.10 4.83 -12.27
C LEU A 60 -9.65 3.62 -13.04
N CYS A 61 -9.12 2.44 -12.73
CA CYS A 61 -9.63 1.18 -13.25
C CYS A 61 -11.09 0.97 -12.81
N THR A 62 -12.01 0.89 -13.77
CA THR A 62 -13.44 0.68 -13.53
C THR A 62 -13.73 -0.59 -12.71
N MET A 63 -12.98 -1.68 -12.94
CA MET A 63 -13.17 -2.90 -12.17
C MET A 63 -12.76 -2.76 -10.71
N CYS A 64 -11.68 -2.03 -10.40
CA CYS A 64 -11.30 -1.76 -9.02
C CYS A 64 -12.37 -0.95 -8.29
N VAL A 65 -12.95 0.00 -9.00
CA VAL A 65 -14.04 0.87 -8.55
C VAL A 65 -15.30 0.06 -8.22
N GLU A 66 -15.73 -0.81 -9.13
CA GLU A 66 -16.91 -1.66 -8.92
C GLU A 66 -16.68 -2.65 -7.78
N GLN A 67 -15.46 -3.18 -7.69
CA GLN A 67 -15.11 -4.11 -6.63
C GLN A 67 -15.10 -3.43 -5.25
N ALA A 68 -14.60 -2.20 -5.15
CA ALA A 68 -14.63 -1.43 -3.91
C ALA A 68 -16.08 -1.11 -3.49
N GLU A 69 -16.94 -0.73 -4.44
CA GLU A 69 -18.36 -0.49 -4.18
C GLU A 69 -19.09 -1.78 -3.74
N ALA A 70 -18.74 -2.93 -4.31
CA ALA A 70 -19.30 -4.22 -3.90
C ALA A 70 -18.81 -4.66 -2.50
N MET A 71 -17.59 -4.29 -2.10
CA MET A 71 -17.05 -4.53 -0.75
C MET A 71 -17.73 -3.63 0.28
N TRP A 72 -17.92 -2.35 -0.07
CA TRP A 72 -18.53 -1.36 0.80
C TRP A 72 -19.43 -0.40 0.00
N PRO A 73 -20.75 -0.59 -0.01
CA PRO A 73 -21.65 0.28 -0.75
C PRO A 73 -21.55 1.74 -0.28
N GLY A 74 -21.43 2.66 -1.24
CA GLY A 74 -21.26 4.08 -1.00
C GLY A 74 -19.82 4.50 -0.67
N TRP A 75 -18.82 3.64 -0.92
CA TRP A 75 -17.42 3.98 -0.63
C TRP A 75 -16.98 5.27 -1.36
N TRP A 76 -17.55 5.51 -2.53
CA TRP A 76 -17.31 6.70 -3.36
C TRP A 76 -17.66 8.03 -2.71
N ALA A 77 -18.52 8.04 -1.69
CA ALA A 77 -18.84 9.28 -0.99
C ALA A 77 -17.64 9.82 -0.22
N ASP A 78 -16.72 8.96 0.20
CA ASP A 78 -15.51 9.35 0.94
C ASP A 78 -14.36 8.32 0.80
N PRO A 79 -13.78 8.17 -0.41
CA PRO A 79 -12.87 7.09 -0.74
C PRO A 79 -11.49 7.22 -0.07
N LYS A 80 -11.15 8.40 0.45
CA LYS A 80 -9.89 8.65 1.17
C LYS A 80 -9.97 8.29 2.65
N THR A 81 -11.16 8.20 3.20
CA THR A 81 -11.33 8.17 4.65
C THR A 81 -11.36 6.77 5.22
N PHE A 82 -11.69 5.73 4.44
CA PHE A 82 -11.73 4.35 4.91
C PHE A 82 -11.33 3.32 3.86
N CYS A 83 -10.73 2.21 4.30
CA CYS A 83 -10.48 1.08 3.43
C CYS A 83 -11.74 0.22 3.29
N PRO A 84 -12.21 -0.09 2.05
CA PRO A 84 -13.41 -0.90 1.85
C PRO A 84 -13.24 -2.36 2.26
N VAL A 85 -12.01 -2.83 2.49
CA VAL A 85 -11.71 -4.22 2.90
C VAL A 85 -12.04 -4.47 4.38
N ASP A 86 -11.73 -3.51 5.26
CA ASP A 86 -11.88 -3.66 6.71
C ASP A 86 -12.78 -2.59 7.37
N GLY A 87 -13.25 -1.61 6.59
CA GLY A 87 -14.08 -0.50 7.07
C GLY A 87 -13.37 0.44 8.05
N GLN A 88 -12.04 0.30 8.21
CA GLN A 88 -11.26 1.14 9.11
C GLN A 88 -10.72 2.36 8.39
N SER A 89 -10.51 3.43 9.15
CA SER A 89 -9.94 4.64 8.58
C SER A 89 -8.56 4.39 7.99
N CYS A 90 -8.32 4.97 6.82
CA CYS A 90 -6.99 5.01 6.24
C CYS A 90 -6.04 5.80 7.15
N PRO A 91 -4.74 5.48 7.11
CA PRO A 91 -3.69 6.37 7.61
C PRO A 91 -3.84 7.77 7.02
N ASP A 92 -3.33 8.79 7.71
CA ASP A 92 -3.36 10.15 7.19
C ASP A 92 -2.46 10.33 5.96
N ASP A 93 -2.62 11.43 5.23
CA ASP A 93 -1.87 11.68 3.99
C ASP A 93 -0.35 11.61 4.22
N HIS A 94 0.16 12.03 5.39
CA HIS A 94 1.58 11.97 5.69
C HIS A 94 2.08 10.53 5.90
N GLU A 95 1.30 9.70 6.58
CA GLU A 95 1.58 8.27 6.75
C GLU A 95 1.53 7.53 5.41
N ILE A 96 0.60 7.90 4.53
CA ILE A 96 0.52 7.39 3.16
C ILE A 96 1.76 7.80 2.35
N ASP A 97 2.19 9.06 2.41
CA ASP A 97 3.40 9.53 1.72
C ASP A 97 4.65 8.79 2.19
N LEU A 98 4.81 8.60 3.50
CA LEU A 98 5.90 7.79 4.07
C LEU A 98 5.86 6.37 3.54
N ARG A 99 4.67 5.78 3.48
CA ARG A 99 4.48 4.43 2.95
C ARG A 99 4.84 4.34 1.47
N ILE A 100 4.43 5.30 0.65
CA ILE A 100 4.82 5.40 -0.77
C ILE A 100 6.35 5.43 -0.90
N ALA A 101 7.03 6.24 -0.07
CA ALA A 101 8.48 6.28 -0.05
C ALA A 101 9.10 4.92 0.31
N TRP A 102 8.54 4.19 1.28
CA TRP A 102 9.02 2.85 1.62
C TRP A 102 8.80 1.80 0.51
N GLU A 103 7.65 1.83 -0.15
CA GLU A 103 7.33 0.88 -1.25
C GLU A 103 8.13 1.18 -2.53
N SER A 104 8.49 2.45 -2.76
CA SER A 104 9.26 2.87 -3.94
C SER A 104 10.78 2.87 -3.78
N GLY A 105 11.26 2.51 -2.60
CA GLY A 105 12.69 2.41 -2.26
C GLY A 105 13.09 3.43 -1.19
N PRO A 106 13.91 3.04 -0.20
CA PRO A 106 14.27 3.93 0.88
C PRO A 106 14.91 5.21 0.30
N PRO A 107 14.56 6.41 0.82
CA PRO A 107 15.26 7.61 0.45
C PRO A 107 16.74 7.37 0.74
N ILE A 108 17.58 7.53 -0.29
CA ILE A 108 19.03 7.41 -0.16
C ILE A 108 19.43 8.44 0.91
N ARG A 109 19.98 7.97 2.03
CA ARG A 109 20.51 8.82 3.10
C ARG A 109 21.72 9.61 2.64
#